data_AF-A0A355DXH2-F1
#
_entry.id   AF-A0A355DXH2-F1
#
_cell.length_a   1.000
_cell.length_b   1.000
_cell.length_c   1.000
_cell.angle_alpha   90.00
_cell.angle_beta   90.00
_cell.angle_gamma   90.00
#
_symmetry.space_group_name_H-M   'P 1'
#
loop_
_entity.id
_entity.type
_entity.pdbx_description
1 polymer ?
#
loop_
_entity_poly.entity_id
_entity_poly.type
_entity_poly.pdbx_seq_one_letter_code
_entity_poly.pdbx_strand_id
1 'polypeptide(L)'
;MYWYTIEPLDALLFREAKPFSPGEGSWAKGQFPPLPITVFQALRSILPAYGTEEKDKKRDLEFLGPFLLDAKGTLWLPTPKDLLGIKIKPPSEEDTPEDDLDEKSNDWQTTLRFQPTNAEDDEWEHLCFDRNKLPPMVTPKLDKNQFICRPLPWITAKALGQYLKGEPLDPKDFHDNPWSVQILPHIHMDDGTRQVKEQEGYFTEVAIRLHSGWKLVAAISTELKKSEVVRLGGEGHRAIVSPLPKFQEWQHLQGYEKPQESSDFAYLLTPGLAENETAIYAVYPRNWQENLKGCVSDRALLWGGVSHIRRRLNKPQRTEERGEPEFSLLPQRAFVPPGTVYLFKEKPRSAEVLLPTASDSNLETFKKLNYGKLLWGTRQ
;
A
#
# COMPACT_ATOMS: atom_id res chain seq x y z
N MET A 1 11.33 -15.38 -7.04
CA MET A 1 11.83 -14.29 -6.17
C MET A 1 12.34 -14.87 -4.85
N TYR A 2 13.24 -14.17 -4.17
CA TYR A 2 13.76 -14.52 -2.84
C TYR A 2 13.15 -13.60 -1.79
N TRP A 3 12.78 -14.16 -0.63
CA TRP A 3 12.10 -13.44 0.45
C TRP A 3 13.06 -12.99 1.54
N TYR A 4 12.80 -11.81 2.10
CA TYR A 4 13.60 -11.19 3.16
C TYR A 4 12.72 -10.55 4.22
N THR A 5 13.14 -10.69 5.47
CA THR A 5 12.64 -9.85 6.56
C THR A 5 13.45 -8.57 6.62
N ILE A 6 12.78 -7.49 7.00
CA ILE A 6 13.36 -6.15 7.14
C ILE A 6 12.94 -5.65 8.51
N GLU A 7 13.88 -5.69 9.43
CA GLU A 7 13.68 -5.39 10.85
C GLU A 7 14.26 -4.01 11.16
N PRO A 8 13.42 -3.01 11.48
CA PRO A 8 13.89 -1.69 11.86
C PRO A 8 14.76 -1.76 13.11
N LEU A 9 15.94 -1.12 13.09
CA LEU A 9 16.80 -1.03 14.28
C LEU A 9 16.25 -0.06 15.32
N ASP A 10 15.43 0.90 14.88
CA ASP A 10 14.72 1.86 15.71
C ASP A 10 13.45 2.31 14.96
N ALA A 11 12.88 3.46 15.30
CA ALA A 11 11.80 4.09 14.55
C ALA A 11 12.20 4.31 13.07
N LEU A 12 11.20 4.29 12.20
CA LEU A 12 11.32 4.57 10.77
C LEU A 12 10.66 5.91 10.45
N LEU A 13 11.26 6.67 9.55
CA LEU A 13 10.68 7.92 9.07
C LEU A 13 10.40 7.82 7.58
N PHE A 14 9.14 7.96 7.18
CA PHE A 14 8.74 8.08 5.78
C PHE A 14 8.09 9.43 5.60
N ARG A 15 8.61 10.27 4.72
CA ARG A 15 8.10 11.64 4.56
C ARG A 15 7.10 11.70 3.42
N GLU A 16 6.00 12.40 3.63
CA GLU A 16 5.09 12.82 2.55
C GLU A 16 5.78 13.78 1.57
N ALA A 17 5.21 13.91 0.37
CA ALA A 17 5.73 14.75 -0.70
C ALA A 17 5.50 16.27 -0.51
N LYS A 18 5.19 16.71 0.71
CA LYS A 18 5.03 18.13 1.01
C LYS A 18 6.42 18.77 1.14
N PRO A 19 6.64 19.94 0.52
CA PRO A 19 7.85 20.71 0.76
C PRO A 19 8.05 20.91 2.25
N PHE A 20 9.27 20.71 2.71
CA PHE A 20 9.65 20.92 4.09
C PHE A 20 10.89 21.80 4.06
N SER A 21 10.71 23.01 4.54
CA SER A 21 11.77 23.91 4.94
C SER A 21 11.63 24.08 6.46
N PRO A 22 12.69 23.87 7.25
CA PRO A 22 12.64 24.20 8.66
C PRO A 22 12.10 25.63 8.85
N GLY A 23 11.06 25.81 9.68
CA GLY A 23 10.40 27.11 9.90
C GLY A 23 9.06 27.34 9.17
N GLU A 24 8.77 26.67 8.05
CA GLU A 24 7.51 26.86 7.29
C GLU A 24 6.48 25.74 7.51
N GLY A 25 6.91 24.56 7.95
CA GLY A 25 6.03 23.42 8.22
C GLY A 25 6.56 22.52 9.32
N SER A 26 5.95 22.56 10.51
CA SER A 26 6.47 21.88 11.70
C SER A 26 6.16 20.38 11.79
N TRP A 27 5.52 19.76 10.79
CA TRP A 27 5.06 18.36 10.86
C TRP A 27 5.39 17.58 9.59
N ALA A 28 6.36 16.67 9.66
CA ALA A 28 6.61 15.70 8.61
C ALA A 28 5.86 14.38 8.89
N LYS A 29 4.63 14.26 8.36
CA LYS A 29 3.83 13.00 8.40
C LYS A 29 4.21 12.06 7.26
N GLY A 30 3.91 10.78 7.45
CA GLY A 30 4.28 9.68 6.58
C GLY A 30 3.20 8.64 6.40
N GLN A 31 3.27 7.90 5.31
CA GLN A 31 2.47 6.70 5.09
C GLN A 31 3.22 5.44 5.56
N PHE A 32 2.52 4.54 6.27
CA PHE A 32 3.02 3.23 6.63
C PHE A 32 1.97 2.13 6.35
N PRO A 33 2.38 0.96 5.80
CA PRO A 33 3.69 0.64 5.24
C PRO A 33 4.12 1.60 4.11
N PRO A 34 5.44 1.80 3.89
CA PRO A 34 5.91 2.71 2.84
C PRO A 34 5.64 2.15 1.45
N LEU A 35 5.68 3.00 0.42
CA LEU A 35 5.52 2.55 -0.96
C LEU A 35 6.62 1.55 -1.37
N PRO A 36 6.32 0.61 -2.31
CA PRO A 36 7.26 -0.40 -2.78
C PRO A 36 8.64 0.15 -3.16
N ILE A 37 8.67 1.29 -3.87
CA ILE A 37 9.91 1.95 -4.30
C ILE A 37 10.86 2.27 -3.14
N THR A 38 10.37 2.67 -1.97
CA THR A 38 11.22 3.05 -0.82
C THR A 38 12.02 1.86 -0.32
N VAL A 39 11.34 0.72 -0.14
CA VAL A 39 11.97 -0.51 0.33
C VAL A 39 12.83 -1.15 -0.76
N PHE A 40 12.38 -1.10 -2.01
CA PHE A 40 13.17 -1.54 -3.15
C PHE A 40 14.52 -0.83 -3.23
N GLN A 41 14.56 0.51 -3.08
CA GLN A 41 15.82 1.26 -3.13
C GLN A 41 16.75 0.89 -1.97
N ALA A 42 16.21 0.64 -0.77
CA ALA A 42 16.98 0.16 0.36
C ALA A 42 17.63 -1.20 0.06
N LEU A 43 16.86 -2.19 -0.44
CA LEU A 43 17.39 -3.51 -0.80
C LEU A 43 18.37 -3.45 -1.97
N ARG A 44 18.07 -2.62 -2.99
CA ARG A 44 18.94 -2.43 -4.15
C ARG A 44 20.29 -1.83 -3.75
N SER A 45 20.37 -1.03 -2.69
CA SER A 45 21.62 -0.43 -2.19
C SER A 45 22.64 -1.45 -1.67
N ILE A 46 22.19 -2.66 -1.30
CA ILE A 46 23.06 -3.78 -0.89
C ILE A 46 23.85 -4.32 -2.08
N LEU A 47 23.27 -4.25 -3.27
CA LEU A 47 23.85 -4.90 -4.44
C LEU A 47 25.02 -4.06 -4.98
N PRO A 48 26.06 -4.67 -5.57
CA PRO A 48 27.22 -3.94 -6.08
C PRO A 48 26.81 -2.82 -7.04
N ALA A 49 27.54 -1.71 -7.10
CA ALA A 49 27.25 -0.67 -8.10
C ALA A 49 27.23 -1.28 -9.52
N TYR A 50 26.43 -0.68 -10.40
CA TYR A 50 26.39 -1.08 -11.81
C TYR A 50 27.79 -1.20 -12.40
N GLY A 51 28.06 -2.32 -13.08
CA GLY A 51 29.31 -2.53 -13.78
C GLY A 51 29.48 -1.53 -14.94
N THR A 52 30.68 -1.50 -15.52
CA THR A 52 31.02 -0.59 -16.62
C THR A 52 30.45 -1.04 -17.97
N GLU A 53 30.09 -2.31 -18.11
CA GLU A 53 29.49 -2.88 -19.32
C GLU A 53 27.98 -2.58 -19.40
N GLU A 54 27.43 -2.41 -20.61
CA GLU A 54 26.01 -2.09 -20.80
C GLU A 54 25.06 -3.10 -20.14
N LYS A 55 25.42 -4.39 -20.19
CA LYS A 55 24.67 -5.47 -19.53
C LYS A 55 24.64 -5.35 -18.00
N ASP A 56 25.64 -4.68 -17.42
CA ASP A 56 25.76 -4.47 -15.98
C ASP A 56 25.17 -3.12 -15.52
N LYS A 57 24.78 -2.24 -16.46
CA LYS A 57 24.17 -0.92 -16.18
C LYS A 57 22.68 -0.97 -15.91
N LYS A 58 21.99 -2.03 -16.34
CA LYS A 58 20.57 -2.27 -16.07
C LYS A 58 20.43 -3.59 -15.34
N ARG A 59 20.25 -3.53 -14.02
CA ARG A 59 19.73 -4.68 -13.28
C ARG A 59 18.22 -4.61 -13.37
N ASP A 60 17.66 -5.49 -14.18
CA ASP A 60 16.23 -5.72 -14.26
C ASP A 60 15.79 -6.50 -13.02
N LEU A 61 15.70 -5.78 -11.91
CA LEU A 61 15.26 -6.32 -10.64
C LEU A 61 13.75 -6.22 -10.56
N GLU A 62 13.13 -7.32 -10.14
CA GLU A 62 11.73 -7.33 -9.77
C GLU A 62 11.63 -7.28 -8.24
N PHE A 63 10.58 -6.65 -7.73
CA PHE A 63 10.35 -6.47 -6.31
C PHE A 63 8.88 -6.64 -5.98
N LEU A 64 8.58 -7.20 -4.81
CA LEU A 64 7.24 -7.39 -4.29
C LEU A 64 7.21 -7.06 -2.80
N GLY A 65 6.26 -6.22 -2.37
CA GLY A 65 6.10 -5.75 -0.99
C GLY A 65 6.21 -4.22 -0.90
N PRO A 66 6.49 -3.66 0.29
CA PRO A 66 6.59 -4.36 1.57
C PRO A 66 5.22 -4.81 2.11
N PHE A 67 5.23 -5.92 2.84
CA PHE A 67 4.10 -6.40 3.64
C PHE A 67 4.51 -6.51 5.11
N LEU A 68 3.56 -6.90 5.97
CA LEU A 68 3.81 -7.09 7.40
C LEU A 68 3.98 -8.56 7.75
N LEU A 69 4.91 -8.84 8.66
CA LEU A 69 5.16 -10.17 9.20
C LEU A 69 5.18 -10.07 10.72
N ASP A 70 4.43 -10.92 11.40
CA ASP A 70 4.44 -10.94 12.87
C ASP A 70 5.55 -11.83 13.44
N ALA A 71 5.60 -11.92 14.77
CA ALA A 71 6.57 -12.74 15.49
C ALA A 71 6.46 -14.25 15.20
N LYS A 72 5.29 -14.72 14.74
CA LYS A 72 5.02 -16.12 14.41
C LYS A 72 5.37 -16.44 12.95
N GLY A 73 5.74 -15.42 12.17
CA GLY A 73 5.99 -15.56 10.74
C GLY A 73 4.72 -15.56 9.89
N THR A 74 3.59 -15.09 10.42
CA THR A 74 2.34 -14.94 9.67
C THR A 74 2.37 -13.70 8.81
N LEU A 75 1.96 -13.83 7.54
CA LEU A 75 1.89 -12.73 6.58
C LEU A 75 0.58 -11.95 6.74
N TRP A 76 0.69 -10.64 6.93
CA TRP A 76 -0.44 -9.73 7.11
C TRP A 76 -0.54 -8.74 5.95
N LEU A 77 -1.75 -8.59 5.44
CA LEU A 77 -2.08 -7.79 4.26
C LEU A 77 -3.27 -6.86 4.54
N PRO A 78 -3.45 -5.79 3.75
CA PRO A 78 -4.57 -4.88 3.94
C PRO A 78 -5.92 -5.59 3.79
N THR A 79 -6.83 -5.35 4.73
CA THR A 79 -8.18 -5.91 4.68
C THR A 79 -8.93 -5.41 3.44
N PRO A 80 -9.66 -6.28 2.70
CA PRO A 80 -10.51 -5.87 1.59
C PRO A 80 -11.50 -4.79 2.00
N LYS A 81 -11.55 -3.70 1.23
CA LYS A 81 -12.33 -2.49 1.57
C LYS A 81 -13.83 -2.67 1.43
N ASP A 82 -14.26 -3.72 0.74
CA ASP A 82 -15.66 -4.09 0.58
C ASP A 82 -16.20 -4.99 1.70
N LEU A 83 -15.35 -5.44 2.63
CA LEU A 83 -15.70 -6.38 3.68
C LEU A 83 -16.36 -5.67 4.87
N LEU A 84 -17.44 -6.26 5.37
CA LEU A 84 -18.22 -5.81 6.52
C LEU A 84 -18.25 -6.94 7.56
N GLY A 85 -17.99 -6.62 8.83
CA GLY A 85 -18.26 -7.53 9.94
C GLY A 85 -19.69 -7.32 10.41
N ILE A 86 -20.40 -8.40 10.73
CA ILE A 86 -21.78 -8.35 11.22
C ILE A 86 -21.81 -8.84 12.66
N LYS A 87 -22.38 -8.01 13.52
CA LYS A 87 -22.69 -8.34 14.89
C LYS A 87 -24.17 -8.61 15.05
N ILE A 88 -24.51 -9.61 15.87
CA ILE A 88 -25.90 -9.93 16.22
C ILE A 88 -26.14 -9.46 17.65
N LYS A 89 -27.09 -8.55 17.80
CA LYS A 89 -27.52 -8.03 19.09
C LYS A 89 -28.40 -9.06 19.81
N PRO A 90 -28.17 -9.33 21.11
CA PRO A 90 -29.08 -10.14 21.90
C PRO A 90 -30.44 -9.42 22.05
N PRO A 91 -31.56 -10.15 22.09
CA PRO A 91 -32.92 -9.58 22.05
C PRO A 91 -33.32 -8.71 23.26
N SER A 92 -32.44 -8.53 24.24
CA SER A 92 -32.70 -7.79 25.49
C SER A 92 -32.05 -6.41 25.56
N GLU A 93 -31.29 -5.99 24.55
CA GLU A 93 -30.61 -4.69 24.56
C GLU A 93 -31.40 -3.69 23.70
N GLU A 94 -31.79 -2.55 24.30
CA GLU A 94 -32.39 -1.43 23.57
C GLU A 94 -31.36 -0.81 22.61
N ASP A 95 -31.80 -0.29 21.46
CA ASP A 95 -30.94 0.43 20.51
C ASP A 95 -30.30 1.64 21.17
N THR A 96 -28.98 1.58 21.34
CA THR A 96 -28.19 2.67 21.91
C THR A 96 -27.54 3.43 20.75
N PRO A 97 -27.32 4.75 20.89
CA PRO A 97 -26.54 5.52 19.92
C PRO A 97 -25.10 5.00 19.71
N GLU A 98 -24.62 4.12 20.59
CA GLU A 98 -23.31 3.48 20.56
C GLU A 98 -23.27 2.28 19.60
N ASP A 99 -24.43 1.74 19.18
CA ASP A 99 -24.54 0.68 18.16
C ASP A 99 -24.22 1.18 16.73
N ASP A 100 -24.16 2.51 16.55
CA ASP A 100 -23.89 3.21 15.29
C ASP A 100 -22.40 3.62 15.13
N LEU A 101 -21.51 3.10 15.97
CA LEU A 101 -20.12 3.58 16.01
C LEU A 101 -19.15 2.73 15.18
N ASP A 102 -18.27 3.48 14.52
CA ASP A 102 -17.12 3.12 13.67
C ASP A 102 -16.02 2.32 14.44
N GLU A 103 -16.38 1.60 15.50
CA GLU A 103 -15.45 0.84 16.30
C GLU A 103 -15.03 -0.42 15.55
N LYS A 104 -13.77 -0.40 15.11
CA LYS A 104 -13.11 -1.61 14.65
C LYS A 104 -13.25 -2.68 15.73
N SER A 105 -13.79 -3.83 15.37
CA SER A 105 -14.15 -4.86 16.33
C SER A 105 -13.61 -6.23 15.89
N ASN A 106 -13.36 -7.07 16.89
CA ASN A 106 -12.91 -8.46 16.74
C ASN A 106 -13.94 -9.48 17.28
N ASP A 107 -15.18 -9.05 17.53
CA ASP A 107 -16.26 -9.84 18.12
C ASP A 107 -17.49 -9.97 17.21
N TRP A 108 -17.33 -9.71 15.91
CA TRP A 108 -18.35 -10.03 14.90
C TRP A 108 -18.50 -11.53 14.68
N GLN A 109 -19.70 -11.98 14.28
CA GLN A 109 -20.00 -13.40 14.10
C GLN A 109 -19.92 -13.87 12.64
N THR A 110 -20.16 -12.97 11.68
CA THR A 110 -20.06 -13.29 10.25
C THR A 110 -19.59 -12.07 9.46
N THR A 111 -19.29 -12.27 8.18
CA THR A 111 -18.91 -11.19 7.26
C THR A 111 -19.85 -11.10 6.09
N LEU A 112 -20.18 -9.87 5.68
CA LEU A 112 -20.85 -9.57 4.42
C LEU A 112 -19.92 -8.73 3.54
N ARG A 113 -20.32 -8.49 2.30
CA ARG A 113 -19.59 -7.60 1.38
C ARG A 113 -20.53 -6.58 0.79
N PHE A 114 -20.02 -5.40 0.46
CA PHE A 114 -20.80 -4.44 -0.31
C PHE A 114 -21.28 -5.03 -1.65
N GLN A 115 -22.48 -4.61 -2.04
CA GLN A 115 -23.12 -4.96 -3.30
C GLN A 115 -23.40 -3.71 -4.13
N PRO A 116 -23.39 -3.79 -5.46
CA PRO A 116 -23.76 -2.65 -6.29
C PRO A 116 -25.25 -2.32 -6.10
N THR A 117 -25.61 -1.04 -6.08
CA THR A 117 -27.02 -0.64 -6.03
C THR A 117 -27.79 -1.18 -7.23
N ASN A 118 -28.97 -1.74 -6.98
CA ASN A 118 -29.96 -1.99 -8.03
C ASN A 118 -30.88 -0.78 -8.16
N ALA A 119 -31.09 -0.29 -9.38
CA ALA A 119 -31.93 0.88 -9.64
C ALA A 119 -33.44 0.62 -9.39
N GLU A 120 -33.81 -0.66 -9.24
CA GLU A 120 -35.18 -1.13 -8.96
C GLU A 120 -35.44 -1.37 -7.47
N ASP A 121 -34.45 -1.16 -6.58
CA ASP A 121 -34.61 -1.36 -5.13
C ASP A 121 -35.04 -0.05 -4.47
N ASP A 122 -36.27 -0.03 -3.94
CA ASP A 122 -36.88 1.14 -3.30
C ASP A 122 -36.03 1.66 -2.11
N GLU A 123 -35.25 0.79 -1.46
CA GLU A 123 -34.40 1.17 -0.31
C GLU A 123 -33.29 2.18 -0.66
N TRP A 124 -32.89 2.22 -1.93
CA TRP A 124 -31.82 3.09 -2.41
C TRP A 124 -32.34 4.20 -3.32
N GLU A 125 -33.66 4.43 -3.37
CA GLU A 125 -34.29 5.41 -4.26
C GLU A 125 -33.78 6.84 -4.00
N HIS A 126 -33.35 7.13 -2.77
CA HIS A 126 -32.81 8.42 -2.36
C HIS A 126 -31.31 8.61 -2.63
N LEU A 127 -30.59 7.57 -3.07
CA LEU A 127 -29.19 7.70 -3.44
C LEU A 127 -29.03 8.47 -4.75
N CYS A 128 -28.55 9.71 -4.65
CA CYS A 128 -28.25 10.55 -5.79
C CYS A 128 -26.86 10.23 -6.36
N PHE A 129 -26.80 9.60 -7.53
CA PHE A 129 -25.56 9.41 -8.30
C PHE A 129 -25.82 9.50 -9.80
N ASP A 130 -24.76 9.75 -10.57
CA ASP A 130 -24.83 9.78 -12.03
C ASP A 130 -25.05 8.35 -12.57
N ARG A 131 -26.26 8.09 -13.09
CA ARG A 131 -26.65 6.76 -13.62
C ARG A 131 -25.83 6.32 -14.85
N ASN A 132 -25.10 7.24 -15.50
CA ASN A 132 -24.19 6.91 -16.59
C ASN A 132 -22.79 6.48 -16.09
N LYS A 133 -22.53 6.59 -14.78
CA LYS A 133 -21.29 6.16 -14.14
C LYS A 133 -21.48 4.84 -13.40
N LEU A 134 -20.38 4.35 -12.83
CA LEU A 134 -20.39 3.14 -12.03
C LEU A 134 -21.33 3.32 -10.83
N PRO A 135 -22.27 2.37 -10.59
CA PRO A 135 -23.16 2.47 -9.45
C PRO A 135 -22.39 2.40 -8.13
N PRO A 136 -22.85 3.11 -7.09
CA PRO A 136 -22.26 3.02 -5.77
C PRO A 136 -22.39 1.59 -5.21
N MET A 137 -21.45 1.26 -4.34
CA MET A 137 -21.44 0.02 -3.58
C MET A 137 -22.08 0.29 -2.22
N VAL A 138 -23.12 -0.47 -1.89
CA VAL A 138 -23.96 -0.31 -0.70
C VAL A 138 -23.96 -1.56 0.15
N THR A 139 -24.32 -1.38 1.41
CA THR A 139 -24.50 -2.47 2.38
C THR A 139 -25.62 -3.40 1.91
N PRO A 140 -25.45 -4.73 2.01
CA PRO A 140 -26.58 -5.66 1.88
C PRO A 140 -27.64 -5.42 2.94
N LYS A 141 -28.87 -5.91 2.69
CA LYS A 141 -29.96 -5.85 3.67
C LYS A 141 -29.57 -6.64 4.92
N LEU A 142 -29.82 -6.05 6.08
CA LEU A 142 -29.55 -6.64 7.38
C LEU A 142 -30.85 -6.99 8.10
N ASP A 143 -30.82 -8.03 8.91
CA ASP A 143 -31.91 -8.32 9.83
C ASP A 143 -31.99 -7.25 10.93
N LYS A 144 -33.17 -7.07 11.54
CA LYS A 144 -33.40 -6.03 12.57
C LYS A 144 -32.47 -6.10 13.78
N ASN A 145 -31.90 -7.27 14.05
CA ASN A 145 -30.97 -7.51 15.17
C ASN A 145 -29.50 -7.56 14.73
N GLN A 146 -29.21 -7.23 13.48
CA GLN A 146 -27.86 -7.21 12.94
C GLN A 146 -27.38 -5.77 12.78
N PHE A 147 -26.14 -5.53 13.18
CA PHE A 147 -25.48 -4.25 12.97
C PHE A 147 -24.09 -4.45 12.37
N ILE A 148 -23.62 -3.40 11.70
CA ILE A 148 -22.37 -3.40 10.96
C ILE A 148 -21.25 -2.99 11.90
N CYS A 149 -20.13 -3.69 11.83
CA CYS A 149 -18.86 -3.20 12.31
C CYS A 149 -17.79 -3.34 11.21
N ARG A 150 -16.67 -2.64 11.38
CA ARG A 150 -15.54 -2.78 10.45
C ARG A 150 -14.55 -3.82 10.96
N PRO A 151 -14.16 -4.81 10.14
CA PRO A 151 -13.03 -5.67 10.47
C PRO A 151 -11.75 -4.84 10.64
N LEU A 152 -10.81 -5.37 11.43
CA LEU A 152 -9.53 -4.71 11.66
C LEU A 152 -8.74 -4.56 10.33
N PRO A 153 -7.84 -3.56 10.23
CA PRO A 153 -7.22 -3.14 8.97
C PRO A 153 -6.28 -4.17 8.30
N TRP A 154 -5.82 -5.17 9.03
CA TRP A 154 -4.93 -6.21 8.52
C TRP A 154 -5.58 -7.58 8.59
N ILE A 155 -5.45 -8.37 7.52
CA ILE A 155 -5.94 -9.75 7.40
C ILE A 155 -4.76 -10.70 7.14
N THR A 156 -4.80 -11.93 7.67
CA THR A 156 -3.78 -12.94 7.34
C THR A 156 -3.83 -13.36 5.87
N ALA A 157 -2.70 -13.77 5.30
CA ALA A 157 -2.65 -14.27 3.92
C ALA A 157 -3.57 -15.49 3.71
N LYS A 158 -3.69 -16.35 4.72
CA LYS A 158 -4.61 -17.48 4.71
C LYS A 158 -6.07 -17.02 4.61
N ALA A 159 -6.51 -16.11 5.48
CA ALA A 159 -7.88 -15.61 5.47
C ALA A 159 -8.18 -14.75 4.23
N LEU A 160 -7.20 -14.04 3.68
CA LEU A 160 -7.36 -13.39 2.37
C LEU A 160 -7.59 -14.43 1.26
N GLY A 161 -6.91 -15.57 1.30
CA GLY A 161 -7.19 -16.69 0.40
C GLY A 161 -8.62 -17.24 0.54
N GLN A 162 -9.13 -17.34 1.77
CA GLN A 162 -10.52 -17.73 2.04
C GLN A 162 -11.51 -16.69 1.49
N TYR A 163 -11.22 -15.40 1.71
CA TYR A 163 -11.98 -14.29 1.15
C TYR A 163 -12.03 -14.35 -0.39
N LEU A 164 -10.92 -14.65 -1.06
CA LEU A 164 -10.88 -14.76 -2.52
C LEU A 164 -11.74 -15.93 -3.07
N LYS A 165 -12.03 -16.93 -2.24
CA LYS A 165 -12.91 -18.07 -2.59
C LYS A 165 -14.38 -17.87 -2.24
N GLY A 166 -14.71 -16.81 -1.47
CA GLY A 166 -16.05 -16.68 -0.89
C GLY A 166 -16.28 -17.52 0.37
N GLU A 167 -15.21 -18.02 1.01
CA GLU A 167 -15.33 -18.79 2.25
C GLU A 167 -15.56 -17.88 3.48
N PRO A 168 -16.19 -18.38 4.56
CA PRO A 168 -16.34 -17.65 5.82
C PRO A 168 -14.99 -17.25 6.44
N LEU A 169 -14.98 -16.11 7.13
CA LEU A 169 -13.80 -15.54 7.78
C LEU A 169 -13.97 -15.54 9.30
N ASP A 170 -12.85 -15.55 10.04
CA ASP A 170 -12.84 -15.55 11.51
C ASP A 170 -12.19 -14.24 12.02
N PRO A 171 -12.78 -13.55 13.03
CA PRO A 171 -12.22 -12.33 13.58
C PRO A 171 -10.76 -12.42 14.04
N LYS A 172 -10.30 -13.61 14.46
CA LYS A 172 -8.92 -13.82 14.90
C LYS A 172 -7.88 -13.70 13.79
N ASP A 173 -8.32 -13.79 12.54
CA ASP A 173 -7.46 -13.65 11.36
C ASP A 173 -7.26 -12.17 10.96
N PHE A 174 -7.68 -11.24 11.83
CA PHE A 174 -7.53 -9.81 11.64
C PHE A 174 -6.75 -9.15 12.79
N HIS A 175 -6.05 -8.06 12.50
CA HIS A 175 -5.21 -7.34 13.46
C HIS A 175 -5.25 -5.82 13.24
N ASP A 176 -5.13 -5.04 14.31
CA ASP A 176 -4.97 -3.58 14.20
C ASP A 176 -3.56 -3.21 13.72
N ASN A 177 -3.28 -1.93 13.52
CA ASN A 177 -1.95 -1.46 13.10
C ASN A 177 -0.86 -1.87 14.12
N PRO A 178 0.10 -2.74 13.76
CA PRO A 178 1.15 -3.18 14.68
C PRO A 178 2.31 -2.18 14.79
N TRP A 179 2.00 -0.89 14.80
CA TRP A 179 2.97 0.17 14.98
C TRP A 179 2.35 1.33 15.74
N SER A 180 3.21 2.07 16.43
CA SER A 180 2.85 3.31 17.10
C SER A 180 3.47 4.49 16.38
N VAL A 181 2.77 5.62 16.41
CA VAL A 181 3.31 6.89 15.94
C VAL A 181 4.13 7.52 17.05
N GLN A 182 5.37 7.92 16.77
CA GLN A 182 6.26 8.59 17.70
C GLN A 182 6.56 10.00 17.19
N ILE A 183 6.27 11.00 18.01
CA ILE A 183 6.54 12.41 17.71
C ILE A 183 7.94 12.74 18.27
N LEU A 184 8.84 13.17 17.40
CA LEU A 184 10.24 13.47 17.72
C LEU A 184 10.52 14.97 17.47
N PRO A 185 10.58 15.80 18.51
CA PRO A 185 11.01 17.19 18.38
C PRO A 185 12.54 17.26 18.30
N HIS A 186 13.04 18.10 17.39
CA HIS A 186 14.46 18.33 17.16
C HIS A 186 14.77 19.82 17.22
N ILE A 187 16.03 20.11 17.57
CA ILE A 187 16.58 21.46 17.57
C ILE A 187 17.85 21.55 16.74
N HIS A 188 18.05 22.70 16.10
CA HIS A 188 19.31 23.04 15.44
C HIS A 188 20.04 24.11 16.25
N MET A 189 21.23 23.78 16.74
CA MET A 189 22.05 24.69 17.55
C MET A 189 22.88 25.62 16.65
N ASP A 190 23.09 26.86 17.07
CA ASP A 190 23.99 27.78 16.38
C ASP A 190 25.45 27.45 16.72
N ASP A 191 26.29 27.35 15.69
CA ASP A 191 27.64 26.81 15.79
C ASP A 191 28.52 27.69 16.69
N GLY A 192 29.25 27.06 17.61
CA GLY A 192 30.06 27.78 18.59
C GLY A 192 29.26 28.44 19.72
N THR A 193 27.93 28.30 19.71
CA THR A 193 27.06 28.76 20.80
C THR A 193 26.39 27.57 21.52
N ARG A 194 25.72 27.86 22.64
CA ARG A 194 24.76 26.94 23.28
C ARG A 194 23.32 27.44 23.10
N GLN A 195 23.05 28.14 22.01
CA GLN A 195 21.74 28.70 21.68
C GLN A 195 21.16 28.00 20.46
N VAL A 196 19.83 27.87 20.43
CA VAL A 196 19.09 27.36 19.28
C VAL A 196 19.04 28.45 18.21
N LYS A 197 19.18 28.08 16.93
CA LYS A 197 19.07 29.05 15.83
C LYS A 197 17.69 29.72 15.84
N GLU A 198 17.64 31.03 15.61
CA GLU A 198 16.36 31.76 15.55
C GLU A 198 15.49 31.31 14.37
N GLN A 199 16.11 31.07 13.21
CA GLN A 199 15.47 30.45 12.04
C GLN A 199 15.88 28.99 11.95
N GLU A 200 14.96 28.12 11.51
CA GLU A 200 15.23 26.68 11.34
C GLU A 200 15.58 25.93 12.64
N GLY A 201 15.46 26.59 13.80
CA GLY A 201 15.90 26.07 15.10
C GLY A 201 15.06 24.94 15.67
N TYR A 202 13.83 24.75 15.21
CA TYR A 202 12.92 23.69 15.69
C TYR A 202 12.25 22.98 14.52
N PHE A 203 12.21 21.64 14.57
CA PHE A 203 11.36 20.84 13.69
C PHE A 203 10.84 19.59 14.41
N THR A 204 9.69 19.07 13.97
CA THR A 204 9.10 17.85 14.54
C THR A 204 8.91 16.78 13.47
N GLU A 205 9.41 15.59 13.77
CA GLU A 205 9.27 14.42 12.93
C GLU A 205 8.20 13.48 13.48
N VAL A 206 7.44 12.86 12.58
CA VAL A 206 6.43 11.87 12.93
C VAL A 206 6.94 10.51 12.45
N ALA A 207 7.63 9.81 13.33
CA ALA A 207 8.23 8.51 13.07
C ALA A 207 7.25 7.37 13.37
N ILE A 208 7.53 6.21 12.81
CA ILE A 208 6.78 4.97 12.98
C ILE A 208 7.63 3.99 13.77
N ARG A 209 7.14 3.54 14.93
CA ARG A 209 7.76 2.49 15.73
C ARG A 209 6.97 1.21 15.58
N LEU A 210 7.55 0.23 14.90
CA LEU A 210 6.97 -1.09 14.76
C LEU A 210 6.93 -1.79 16.13
N HIS A 211 5.84 -2.49 16.44
CA HIS A 211 5.71 -3.23 17.69
C HIS A 211 6.71 -4.39 17.77
N SER A 212 7.02 -4.84 18.97
CA SER A 212 8.00 -5.93 19.16
C SER A 212 7.59 -7.19 18.41
N GLY A 213 8.56 -7.81 17.73
CA GLY A 213 8.36 -9.03 16.94
C GLY A 213 7.77 -8.82 15.55
N TRP A 214 7.18 -7.65 15.26
CA TRP A 214 6.71 -7.31 13.93
C TRP A 214 7.85 -6.84 13.03
N LYS A 215 7.77 -7.19 11.75
CA LYS A 215 8.78 -6.86 10.73
C LYS A 215 8.10 -6.49 9.42
N LEU A 216 8.83 -5.80 8.55
CA LEU A 216 8.46 -5.73 7.14
C LEU A 216 8.97 -7.01 6.43
N VAL A 217 8.25 -7.46 5.41
CA VAL A 217 8.67 -8.59 4.55
C VAL A 217 8.53 -8.20 3.09
N ALA A 218 9.52 -8.56 2.27
CA ALA A 218 9.52 -8.26 0.84
C ALA A 218 10.30 -9.32 0.06
N ALA A 219 10.03 -9.39 -1.24
CA ALA A 219 10.74 -10.26 -2.16
C ALA A 219 11.47 -9.45 -3.24
N ILE A 220 12.64 -9.92 -3.66
CA ILE A 220 13.40 -9.36 -4.79
C ILE A 220 13.90 -10.49 -5.70
N SER A 221 14.05 -10.24 -7.00
CA SER A 221 14.47 -11.26 -7.98
C SER A 221 15.93 -11.72 -7.86
N THR A 222 16.70 -11.18 -6.92
CA THR A 222 18.10 -11.53 -6.70
C THR A 222 18.35 -12.04 -5.28
N GLU A 223 19.32 -12.94 -5.14
CA GLU A 223 19.66 -13.54 -3.85
C GLU A 223 20.68 -12.67 -3.09
N LEU A 224 20.39 -12.36 -1.83
CA LEU A 224 21.30 -11.73 -0.89
C LEU A 224 21.87 -12.82 0.01
N LYS A 225 23.18 -13.05 -0.08
CA LYS A 225 23.85 -14.19 0.57
C LYS A 225 23.91 -14.10 2.09
N LYS A 226 23.80 -12.90 2.66
CA LYS A 226 23.95 -12.64 4.09
C LYS A 226 23.03 -11.51 4.53
N SER A 227 22.78 -11.44 5.83
CA SER A 227 22.08 -10.30 6.41
C SER A 227 22.93 -9.04 6.31
N GLU A 228 22.28 -7.92 6.02
CA GLU A 228 22.93 -6.63 5.77
C GLU A 228 22.15 -5.50 6.45
N VAL A 229 22.85 -4.45 6.85
CA VAL A 229 22.21 -3.24 7.39
C VAL A 229 22.03 -2.23 6.25
N VAL A 230 20.79 -1.80 6.03
CA VAL A 230 20.45 -0.80 5.03
C VAL A 230 19.92 0.47 5.68
N ARG A 231 20.06 1.60 4.98
CA ARG A 231 19.28 2.79 5.30
C ARG A 231 17.86 2.58 4.79
N LEU A 232 16.87 2.82 5.64
CA LEU A 232 15.45 2.74 5.30
C LEU A 232 14.71 3.89 5.96
N GLY A 233 14.09 4.74 5.13
CA GLY A 233 13.46 5.98 5.58
C GLY A 233 14.39 7.20 5.51
N GLY A 234 13.93 8.31 6.06
CA GLY A 234 14.65 9.58 6.20
C GLY A 234 15.66 9.57 7.35
N GLU A 235 16.36 10.69 7.53
CA GLU A 235 17.27 10.98 8.65
C GLU A 235 18.30 9.90 9.05
N GLY A 236 18.63 8.99 8.12
CA GLY A 236 19.63 7.96 8.35
C GLY A 236 19.16 6.77 9.19
N HIS A 237 17.84 6.60 9.38
CA HIS A 237 17.27 5.40 10.00
C HIS A 237 17.68 4.12 9.25
N ARG A 238 17.79 3.01 10.00
CA ARG A 238 18.37 1.76 9.50
C ARG A 238 17.50 0.56 9.81
N ALA A 239 17.61 -0.45 8.98
CA ALA A 239 16.99 -1.76 9.17
C ALA A 239 17.98 -2.88 8.86
N ILE A 240 17.84 -4.01 9.55
CA ILE A 240 18.51 -5.26 9.20
C ILE A 240 17.65 -5.99 8.17
N VAL A 241 18.23 -6.28 7.01
CA VAL A 241 17.65 -7.17 6.00
C VAL A 241 18.22 -8.56 6.22
N SER A 242 17.36 -9.57 6.41
CA SER A 242 17.78 -10.96 6.62
C SER A 242 17.04 -11.91 5.68
N PRO A 243 17.74 -12.87 5.04
CA PRO A 243 17.10 -13.91 4.23
C PRO A 243 16.01 -14.64 5.01
N LEU A 244 14.86 -14.86 4.37
CA LEU A 244 13.74 -15.63 4.91
C LEU A 244 13.54 -16.90 4.07
N PRO A 245 14.39 -17.93 4.26
CA PRO A 245 14.26 -19.18 3.51
C PRO A 245 12.96 -19.89 3.92
N LYS A 246 12.34 -20.60 2.96
CA LYS A 246 11.11 -21.39 3.18
C LYS A 246 9.89 -20.58 3.63
N PHE A 247 9.74 -19.35 3.15
CA PHE A 247 8.54 -18.55 3.39
C PHE A 247 7.32 -19.14 2.68
N GLN A 248 6.48 -19.87 3.41
CA GLN A 248 5.32 -20.60 2.88
C GLN A 248 4.04 -19.77 2.86
N GLU A 249 3.91 -18.73 3.68
CA GLU A 249 2.68 -17.92 3.79
C GLU A 249 2.22 -17.35 2.44
N TRP A 250 3.17 -16.99 1.56
CA TRP A 250 2.87 -16.49 0.22
C TRP A 250 2.15 -17.53 -0.66
N GLN A 251 2.34 -18.82 -0.41
CA GLN A 251 1.73 -19.90 -1.20
C GLN A 251 0.20 -19.88 -1.10
N HIS A 252 -0.37 -19.33 -0.02
CA HIS A 252 -1.81 -19.12 0.12
C HIS A 252 -2.39 -18.21 -0.97
N LEU A 253 -1.58 -17.36 -1.60
CA LEU A 253 -2.05 -16.32 -2.52
C LEU A 253 -1.60 -16.52 -3.98
N GLN A 254 -0.56 -17.32 -4.21
CA GLN A 254 0.01 -17.54 -5.55
C GLN A 254 -1.01 -17.99 -6.60
N GLY A 255 -1.99 -18.80 -6.19
CA GLY A 255 -3.03 -19.32 -7.08
C GLY A 255 -4.02 -18.27 -7.61
N TYR A 256 -4.02 -17.05 -7.03
CA TYR A 256 -4.95 -15.97 -7.37
C TYR A 256 -4.30 -14.85 -8.17
N GLU A 257 -3.00 -14.93 -8.48
CA GLU A 257 -2.30 -13.89 -9.24
C GLU A 257 -2.81 -13.73 -10.68
N LYS A 258 -3.52 -14.73 -11.20
CA LYS A 258 -4.12 -14.72 -12.54
C LYS A 258 -5.63 -14.96 -12.45
N PRO A 259 -6.42 -14.30 -13.30
CA PRO A 259 -7.86 -14.55 -13.36
C PRO A 259 -8.13 -15.98 -13.83
N GLN A 260 -9.02 -16.67 -13.13
CA GLN A 260 -9.60 -17.93 -13.56
C GLN A 260 -10.87 -17.66 -14.38
N GLU A 261 -11.42 -18.67 -15.06
CA GLU A 261 -12.67 -18.52 -15.82
C GLU A 261 -13.83 -18.04 -14.94
N SER A 262 -13.94 -18.58 -13.72
CA SER A 262 -14.95 -18.21 -12.72
C SER A 262 -14.68 -16.91 -11.97
N SER A 263 -13.54 -16.25 -12.19
CA SER A 263 -13.21 -15.02 -11.46
C SER A 263 -14.10 -13.86 -11.92
N ASP A 264 -14.78 -13.24 -10.96
CA ASP A 264 -15.73 -12.13 -11.18
C ASP A 264 -15.34 -10.85 -10.41
N PHE A 265 -14.31 -10.92 -9.55
CA PHE A 265 -13.78 -9.75 -8.86
C PHE A 265 -12.25 -9.81 -8.69
N ALA A 266 -11.64 -8.64 -8.46
CA ALA A 266 -10.22 -8.53 -8.16
C ALA A 266 -9.97 -7.66 -6.92
N TYR A 267 -9.03 -8.09 -6.09
CA TYR A 267 -8.49 -7.40 -4.92
C TYR A 267 -7.12 -6.78 -5.27
N LEU A 268 -6.92 -5.52 -4.93
CA LEU A 268 -5.66 -4.80 -5.14
C LEU A 268 -4.68 -5.06 -3.99
N LEU A 269 -3.61 -5.80 -4.27
CA LEU A 269 -2.61 -6.19 -3.29
C LEU A 269 -1.56 -5.11 -3.02
N THR A 270 -1.13 -4.42 -4.06
CA THR A 270 -0.10 -3.37 -3.98
C THR A 270 -0.63 -2.07 -4.56
N PRO A 271 -0.09 -0.90 -4.15
CA PRO A 271 -0.58 0.38 -4.64
C PRO A 271 -0.57 0.41 -6.17
N GLY A 272 -1.68 0.84 -6.78
CA GLY A 272 -1.82 0.87 -8.23
C GLY A 272 -1.97 2.29 -8.78
N LEU A 273 -1.94 2.42 -10.10
CA LEU A 273 -2.11 3.69 -10.80
C LEU A 273 -3.18 3.50 -11.86
N ALA A 274 -4.34 4.13 -11.66
CA ALA A 274 -5.46 3.99 -12.59
C ALA A 274 -5.26 4.86 -13.85
N GLU A 275 -5.15 6.19 -13.68
CA GLU A 275 -4.95 7.15 -14.77
C GLU A 275 -4.11 8.35 -14.32
N ASN A 276 -3.56 9.07 -15.30
CA ASN A 276 -2.74 10.28 -15.10
C ASN A 276 -3.16 11.41 -16.06
N GLU A 277 -4.48 11.61 -16.23
CA GLU A 277 -4.96 12.85 -16.85
C GLU A 277 -4.82 14.00 -15.84
N THR A 278 -4.52 15.21 -16.32
CA THR A 278 -4.25 16.37 -15.46
C THR A 278 -5.40 16.62 -14.48
N ALA A 279 -5.09 16.49 -13.18
CA ALA A 279 -5.93 16.79 -12.03
C ALA A 279 -7.12 15.86 -11.73
N ILE A 280 -7.25 14.70 -12.39
CA ILE A 280 -8.27 13.69 -12.02
C ILE A 280 -7.57 12.40 -11.59
N TYR A 281 -7.73 12.06 -10.31
CA TYR A 281 -7.23 10.80 -9.75
C TYR A 281 -8.37 9.77 -9.72
N ALA A 282 -8.41 8.93 -10.75
CA ALA A 282 -9.37 7.83 -10.81
C ALA A 282 -8.96 6.66 -9.91
N VAL A 283 -9.94 5.85 -9.49
CA VAL A 283 -9.70 4.60 -8.75
C VAL A 283 -9.66 3.37 -9.67
N TYR A 284 -10.01 3.52 -10.95
CA TYR A 284 -9.92 2.50 -12.00
C TYR A 284 -9.63 3.16 -13.37
N PRO A 285 -8.99 2.45 -14.32
CA PRO A 285 -8.82 2.91 -15.70
C PRO A 285 -10.16 3.11 -16.41
N ARG A 286 -10.32 4.17 -17.23
CA ARG A 286 -11.57 4.49 -17.92
C ARG A 286 -12.07 3.36 -18.81
N ASN A 287 -11.15 2.61 -19.43
CA ASN A 287 -11.48 1.45 -20.25
C ASN A 287 -12.04 0.26 -19.44
N TRP A 288 -12.01 0.29 -18.10
CA TRP A 288 -12.67 -0.73 -17.26
C TRP A 288 -14.12 -0.36 -16.94
N GLN A 289 -14.57 0.89 -17.17
CA GLN A 289 -15.88 1.35 -16.72
C GLN A 289 -17.04 0.48 -17.23
N GLU A 290 -17.00 0.08 -18.50
CA GLU A 290 -18.04 -0.76 -19.11
C GLU A 290 -18.03 -2.20 -18.55
N ASN A 291 -16.84 -2.68 -18.19
CA ASN A 291 -16.62 -4.01 -17.63
C ASN A 291 -16.95 -4.09 -16.13
N LEU A 292 -16.95 -2.99 -15.40
CA LEU A 292 -17.17 -2.96 -13.97
C LEU A 292 -18.66 -2.99 -13.60
N LYS A 293 -18.97 -3.77 -12.56
CA LYS A 293 -20.24 -3.75 -11.84
C LYS A 293 -20.17 -2.83 -10.62
N GLY A 294 -18.99 -2.67 -10.02
CA GLY A 294 -18.79 -1.81 -8.87
C GLY A 294 -17.32 -1.74 -8.43
N CYS A 295 -16.99 -0.77 -7.58
CA CYS A 295 -15.64 -0.56 -7.06
C CYS A 295 -15.73 -0.05 -5.62
N VAL A 296 -14.92 -0.60 -4.72
CA VAL A 296 -14.78 -0.13 -3.35
C VAL A 296 -13.33 0.19 -3.09
N SER A 297 -13.04 1.44 -2.75
CA SER A 297 -11.69 1.94 -2.49
C SER A 297 -11.70 2.91 -1.31
N ASP A 298 -10.53 3.48 -1.02
CA ASP A 298 -10.31 4.45 0.03
C ASP A 298 -9.63 5.70 -0.57
N ARG A 299 -9.28 6.68 0.27
CA ARG A 299 -8.54 7.88 -0.16
C ARG A 299 -7.26 7.49 -0.88
N ALA A 300 -7.02 8.14 -2.02
CA ALA A 300 -5.80 7.92 -2.79
C ALA A 300 -4.54 8.27 -1.98
N LEU A 301 -3.50 7.47 -2.20
CA LEU A 301 -2.19 7.63 -1.58
C LEU A 301 -1.37 8.63 -2.37
N LEU A 302 -1.28 9.86 -1.87
CA LEU A 302 -0.49 10.90 -2.50
C LEU A 302 0.99 10.68 -2.21
N TRP A 303 1.75 10.34 -3.24
CA TRP A 303 3.18 10.13 -3.11
C TRP A 303 3.95 10.76 -4.25
N GLY A 304 4.96 11.52 -3.85
CA GLY A 304 6.08 11.96 -4.65
C GLY A 304 7.35 11.51 -3.93
N GLY A 305 8.50 11.74 -4.54
CA GLY A 305 9.76 11.32 -3.96
C GLY A 305 10.88 12.29 -4.28
N VAL A 306 12.05 11.97 -3.77
CA VAL A 306 13.27 12.69 -4.06
C VAL A 306 14.19 11.76 -4.84
N SER A 307 14.84 12.30 -5.86
CA SER A 307 15.91 11.63 -6.60
C SER A 307 17.15 12.52 -6.60
N HIS A 308 18.31 11.89 -6.47
CA HIS A 308 19.59 12.54 -6.74
C HIS A 308 20.02 12.18 -8.16
N ILE A 309 19.84 13.11 -9.10
CA ILE A 309 20.19 12.91 -10.50
C ILE A 309 21.60 13.46 -10.72
N ARG A 310 22.52 12.63 -11.21
CA ARG A 310 23.80 13.11 -11.75
C ARG A 310 23.65 13.30 -13.25
N ARG A 311 23.49 14.55 -13.70
CA ARG A 311 23.46 14.88 -15.13
C ARG A 311 24.86 14.66 -15.74
N ARG A 312 24.92 14.12 -16.96
CA ARG A 312 26.18 14.03 -17.71
C ARG A 312 26.58 15.44 -18.13
N LEU A 313 27.82 15.84 -17.86
CA LEU A 313 28.36 17.07 -18.41
C LEU A 313 28.67 16.82 -19.88
N ASN A 314 27.99 17.53 -20.78
CA ASN A 314 28.29 17.48 -22.21
C ASN A 314 29.64 18.16 -22.46
N LYS A 315 30.74 17.39 -22.44
CA LYS A 315 32.00 17.79 -23.07
C LYS A 315 32.19 17.00 -24.37
N PRO A 316 32.67 17.63 -25.47
CA PRO A 316 32.82 17.00 -26.79
C PRO A 316 33.97 15.96 -26.87
N GLN A 317 34.60 15.60 -25.75
CA GLN A 317 35.65 14.60 -25.68
C GLN A 317 35.28 13.51 -24.66
N ARG A 318 35.70 12.30 -24.99
CA ARG A 318 35.26 10.97 -24.53
C ARG A 318 35.54 10.64 -23.04
N THR A 319 35.49 11.62 -22.14
CA THR A 319 35.60 11.44 -20.69
C THR A 319 34.21 11.56 -20.06
N GLU A 320 33.69 10.46 -19.51
CA GLU A 320 32.43 10.43 -18.73
C GLU A 320 32.58 11.18 -17.39
N GLU A 321 32.78 12.50 -17.41
CA GLU A 321 32.65 13.34 -16.22
C GLU A 321 31.16 13.45 -15.85
N ARG A 322 30.77 12.84 -14.73
CA ARG A 322 29.43 13.00 -14.15
C ARG A 322 29.41 14.30 -13.33
N GLY A 323 28.43 15.16 -13.57
CA GLY A 323 28.22 16.37 -12.78
C GLY A 323 27.86 16.08 -11.32
N GLU A 324 27.83 17.13 -10.50
CA GLU A 324 27.40 17.02 -9.12
C GLU A 324 25.96 16.50 -9.01
N PRO A 325 25.65 15.73 -7.96
CA PRO A 325 24.30 15.23 -7.73
C PRO A 325 23.34 16.40 -7.48
N GLU A 326 22.39 16.60 -8.40
CA GLU A 326 21.33 17.59 -8.28
C GLU A 326 20.13 16.96 -7.57
N PHE A 327 19.61 17.63 -6.55
CA PHE A 327 18.35 17.26 -5.89
C PHE A 327 17.20 17.50 -6.86
N SER A 328 16.36 16.50 -7.07
CA SER A 328 15.19 16.60 -7.95
C SER A 328 13.97 15.96 -7.28
N LEU A 329 12.84 16.66 -7.36
CA LEU A 329 11.55 16.13 -6.93
C LEU A 329 10.97 15.24 -8.03
N LEU A 330 10.56 14.03 -7.64
CA LEU A 330 9.80 13.14 -8.52
C LEU A 330 8.35 13.66 -8.63
N PRO A 331 7.70 13.43 -9.79
CA PRO A 331 6.30 13.79 -9.96
C PRO A 331 5.42 13.19 -8.85
N GLN A 332 4.57 14.01 -8.27
CA GLN A 332 3.56 13.54 -7.33
C GLN A 332 2.50 12.75 -8.10
N ARG A 333 2.17 11.55 -7.59
CA ARG A 333 1.15 10.66 -8.14
C ARG A 333 0.17 10.31 -7.04
N ALA A 334 -1.08 10.09 -7.40
CA ALA A 334 -2.07 9.51 -6.50
C ALA A 334 -2.22 8.03 -6.82
N PHE A 335 -1.82 7.18 -5.87
CA PHE A 335 -1.95 5.73 -6.02
C PHE A 335 -3.27 5.26 -5.43
N VAL A 336 -3.87 4.28 -6.08
CA VAL A 336 -5.02 3.56 -5.53
C VAL A 336 -4.53 2.67 -4.38
N PRO A 337 -5.13 2.76 -3.18
CA PRO A 337 -4.63 2.05 -2.01
C PRO A 337 -4.89 0.54 -2.11
N PRO A 338 -3.96 -0.30 -1.62
CA PRO A 338 -4.21 -1.71 -1.37
C PRO A 338 -5.48 -1.96 -0.55
N GLY A 339 -6.11 -3.11 -0.76
CA GLY A 339 -7.43 -3.41 -0.21
C GLY A 339 -8.58 -3.02 -1.12
N THR A 340 -8.34 -2.20 -2.16
CA THR A 340 -9.36 -1.84 -3.14
C THR A 340 -9.91 -3.09 -3.84
N VAL A 341 -11.22 -3.13 -4.05
CA VAL A 341 -11.91 -4.25 -4.68
C VAL A 341 -12.69 -3.78 -5.91
N TYR A 342 -12.50 -4.51 -7.01
CA TYR A 342 -13.16 -4.31 -8.30
C TYR A 342 -14.10 -5.48 -8.58
N LEU A 343 -15.37 -5.19 -8.78
CA LEU A 343 -16.37 -6.19 -9.18
C LEU A 343 -16.64 -6.05 -10.68
N PHE A 344 -16.54 -7.15 -11.44
CA PHE A 344 -16.64 -7.15 -12.89
C PHE A 344 -17.93 -7.84 -13.37
N LYS A 345 -18.54 -7.28 -14.42
CA LYS A 345 -19.54 -7.93 -15.28
C LYS A 345 -18.84 -8.88 -16.25
N GLU A 346 -17.73 -8.41 -16.82
CA GLU A 346 -16.86 -9.15 -17.73
C GLU A 346 -15.41 -8.72 -17.46
N LYS A 347 -14.46 -9.66 -17.50
CA LYS A 347 -13.04 -9.37 -17.26
C LYS A 347 -12.44 -8.54 -18.41
N PRO A 348 -11.79 -7.39 -18.14
CA PRO A 348 -11.06 -6.67 -19.16
C PRO A 348 -9.89 -7.49 -19.70
N ARG A 349 -9.58 -7.36 -21.00
CA ARG A 349 -8.44 -8.06 -21.62
C ARG A 349 -7.08 -7.74 -20.99
N SER A 350 -6.96 -6.59 -20.32
CA SER A 350 -5.71 -6.08 -19.73
C SER A 350 -5.79 -5.94 -18.20
N ALA A 351 -6.59 -6.77 -17.53
CA ALA A 351 -6.86 -6.60 -16.11
C ALA A 351 -5.79 -7.22 -15.18
N GLU A 352 -4.68 -7.75 -15.70
CA GLU A 352 -3.66 -8.40 -14.86
C GLU A 352 -3.03 -7.46 -13.82
N VAL A 353 -2.98 -6.15 -14.13
CA VAL A 353 -2.44 -5.12 -13.26
C VAL A 353 -3.23 -3.81 -13.37
N LEU A 354 -3.33 -3.09 -12.26
CA LEU A 354 -3.88 -1.73 -12.20
C LEU A 354 -2.77 -0.70 -12.50
N LEU A 355 -2.44 -0.56 -13.78
CA LEU A 355 -1.49 0.43 -14.28
C LEU A 355 -2.05 1.14 -15.53
N PRO A 356 -1.64 2.38 -15.84
CA PRO A 356 -2.13 3.11 -17.00
C PRO A 356 -1.70 2.44 -18.32
N THR A 357 -2.52 2.55 -19.34
CA THR A 357 -2.24 2.00 -20.69
C THR A 357 -1.28 2.86 -21.51
N ALA A 358 -1.17 4.15 -21.20
CA ALA A 358 -0.30 5.08 -21.91
C ALA A 358 1.19 4.75 -21.68
N SER A 359 2.03 5.04 -22.68
CA SER A 359 3.48 4.85 -22.64
C SER A 359 4.16 5.87 -21.70
N ASP A 360 4.00 5.73 -20.39
CA ASP A 360 4.84 6.42 -19.41
C ASP A 360 6.22 5.74 -19.40
N SER A 361 7.28 6.55 -19.54
CA SER A 361 8.68 6.12 -19.39
C SER A 361 8.95 5.31 -18.10
N ASN A 362 8.13 5.49 -17.07
CA ASN A 362 8.24 4.80 -15.77
C ASN A 362 7.39 3.52 -15.66
N LEU A 363 6.55 3.20 -16.66
CA LEU A 363 5.61 2.09 -16.57
C LEU A 363 6.32 0.75 -16.33
N GLU A 364 7.44 0.51 -17.01
CA GLU A 364 8.25 -0.69 -16.81
C GLU A 364 8.85 -0.77 -15.40
N THR A 365 9.16 0.37 -14.78
CA THR A 365 9.58 0.40 -13.38
C THR A 365 8.43 -0.01 -12.47
N PHE A 366 7.24 0.54 -12.68
CA PHE A 366 6.07 0.17 -11.88
C PHE A 366 5.72 -1.32 -11.99
N LYS A 367 5.80 -1.90 -13.21
CA LYS A 367 5.62 -3.33 -13.43
C LYS A 367 6.65 -4.16 -12.67
N LYS A 368 7.94 -3.83 -12.80
CA LYS A 368 9.04 -4.54 -12.10
C LYS A 368 8.90 -4.47 -10.58
N LEU A 369 8.39 -3.36 -10.06
CA LEU A 369 8.14 -3.18 -8.62
C LEU A 369 6.77 -3.72 -8.17
N ASN A 370 6.07 -4.46 -9.04
CA ASN A 370 4.74 -5.02 -8.81
C ASN A 370 3.76 -3.99 -8.27
N TYR A 371 3.75 -2.74 -8.77
CA TYR A 371 2.63 -1.83 -8.53
C TYR A 371 1.39 -2.32 -9.25
N GLY A 372 0.23 -2.09 -8.64
CA GLY A 372 -1.05 -2.46 -9.22
C GLY A 372 -1.31 -3.97 -9.27
N LYS A 373 -0.64 -4.78 -8.45
CA LYS A 373 -0.78 -6.24 -8.48
C LYS A 373 -2.18 -6.62 -8.00
N LEU A 374 -2.91 -7.38 -8.82
CA LEU A 374 -4.25 -7.85 -8.52
C LEU A 374 -4.23 -9.33 -8.10
N LEU A 375 -5.12 -9.67 -7.17
CA LEU A 375 -5.48 -11.04 -6.82
C LEU A 375 -6.95 -11.27 -7.19
N TRP A 376 -7.23 -12.35 -7.91
CA TRP A 376 -8.53 -12.62 -8.49
C TRP A 376 -9.31 -13.61 -7.65
N GLY A 377 -10.59 -13.33 -7.43
CA GLY A 377 -11.47 -14.19 -6.65
C GLY A 377 -12.79 -14.45 -7.36
N THR A 378 -13.58 -15.30 -6.72
CA THR A 378 -14.97 -15.56 -7.09
C THR A 378 -15.86 -15.19 -5.91
N ARG A 379 -16.83 -14.31 -6.12
CA ARG A 379 -17.94 -14.09 -5.17
C ARG A 379 -18.99 -15.18 -5.38
N GLN A 380 -19.46 -15.78 -4.30
CA GLN A 380 -20.63 -16.66 -4.31
C GLN A 380 -21.89 -15.85 -4.06
#